data_AF-A0A9R1DHN3-F1
#
_entry.id   AF-A0A9R1DHN3-F1
#
_cell.length_a   1.000
_cell.length_b   1.000
_cell.length_c   1.000
_cell.angle_alpha   90.00
_cell.angle_beta   90.00
_cell.angle_gamma   90.00
#
_symmetry.space_group_name_H-M   'P 1'
#
loop_
_entity.id
_entity.type
_entity.pdbx_description
1 polymer ?
#
loop_
_entity_poly.entity_id
_entity_poly.type
_entity_poly.pdbx_seq_one_letter_code
_entity_poly.pdbx_strand_id
1 'polypeptide(L)'
;MHINDSEKLHITKLIMCSSNLVAALVGIGHTSQILMCQPGALSWSVRAYNQCKDFQDMSFYQGKLYTVAKDENLLMVNISQDHSTGDPQVSRIGQVIKGDSPPWYSRVFEDNSKAYKKLYLVESCGMLLMVRRTIWCQVPEPGGDDKVMAGKNEFEVFEADFEHSRWVKVSTVGDDQVLFLGRRCSRSMSVSQYGLPGNRIFFLDDDEDNRIEYAYDEENTSFGIYSMRFRSIRSGAPNISWKRCAEMYLAAWLFPEDR
;
A
#
# COMPACT_ATOMS: atom_id res chain seq x y z
N MET A 1 -14.95 7.41 -16.38
CA MET A 1 -13.68 6.99 -17.02
C MET A 1 -13.69 5.47 -17.03
N HIS A 2 -13.85 4.86 -18.20
CA HIS A 2 -13.79 3.41 -18.35
C HIS A 2 -12.31 3.00 -18.40
N ILE A 3 -11.93 2.04 -17.57
CA ILE A 3 -10.54 1.59 -17.38
C ILE A 3 -10.12 0.57 -18.47
N ASN A 4 -11.06 0.03 -19.23
CA ASN A 4 -10.86 -1.18 -20.05
C ASN A 4 -9.96 -1.03 -21.28
N ASP A 5 -9.70 0.18 -21.79
CA ASP A 5 -8.99 0.37 -23.07
C ASP A 5 -7.66 1.13 -22.95
N SER A 6 -7.12 1.30 -21.74
CA SER A 6 -5.88 2.05 -21.55
C SER A 6 -4.66 1.13 -21.46
N GLU A 7 -3.69 1.32 -22.36
CA GLU A 7 -2.35 0.72 -22.29
C GLU A 7 -1.58 1.05 -20.99
N LYS A 8 -2.14 1.92 -20.13
CA LYS A 8 -1.57 2.35 -18.85
C LYS A 8 -2.13 1.60 -17.63
N LEU A 9 -3.01 0.62 -17.86
CA LEU A 9 -3.52 -0.24 -16.79
C LEU A 9 -2.37 -1.04 -16.17
N HIS A 10 -2.25 -0.99 -14.85
CA HIS A 10 -1.29 -1.82 -14.12
C HIS A 10 -1.94 -2.43 -12.89
N ILE A 11 -1.47 -3.62 -12.53
CA ILE A 11 -1.84 -4.29 -11.30
C ILE A 11 -0.96 -3.73 -10.19
N THR A 12 -1.56 -3.12 -9.19
CA THR A 12 -0.88 -2.61 -8.00
C THR A 12 -0.66 -3.70 -6.97
N LYS A 13 -1.65 -4.57 -6.73
CA LYS A 13 -1.57 -5.66 -5.75
C LYS A 13 -2.49 -6.81 -6.11
N LEU A 14 -2.10 -8.03 -5.75
CA LEU A 14 -2.92 -9.24 -5.86
C LEU A 14 -3.06 -9.88 -4.49
N ILE A 15 -4.27 -10.33 -4.16
CA ILE A 15 -4.55 -11.05 -2.91
C ILE A 15 -5.38 -12.28 -3.23
N MET A 16 -4.93 -13.42 -2.71
CA MET A 16 -5.72 -14.63 -2.66
C MET A 16 -6.63 -14.56 -1.43
N CYS A 17 -7.92 -14.28 -1.66
CA CYS A 17 -8.93 -14.12 -0.62
C CYS A 17 -9.41 -15.49 -0.09
N SER A 18 -9.43 -16.50 -0.96
CA SER A 18 -9.71 -17.90 -0.62
C SER A 18 -9.15 -18.80 -1.73
N SER A 19 -9.17 -20.12 -1.56
CA SER A 19 -8.69 -21.07 -2.57
C SER A 19 -9.33 -20.87 -3.96
N ASN A 20 -10.52 -20.26 -4.02
CA ASN A 20 -11.29 -20.06 -5.25
C ASN A 20 -11.55 -18.58 -5.57
N LEU A 21 -10.85 -17.64 -4.93
CA LEU A 21 -11.09 -16.20 -5.15
C LEU A 21 -9.81 -15.38 -5.04
N VAL A 22 -9.51 -14.64 -6.10
CA VAL A 22 -8.41 -13.68 -6.15
C VAL A 22 -8.98 -12.29 -6.40
N ALA A 23 -8.48 -11.31 -5.65
CA ALA A 23 -8.73 -9.90 -5.87
C ALA A 23 -7.47 -9.23 -6.44
N ALA A 24 -7.66 -8.37 -7.43
CA ALA A 24 -6.63 -7.49 -7.97
C ALA A 24 -7.00 -6.03 -7.73
N LEU A 25 -6.08 -5.28 -7.14
CA LEU A 25 -6.14 -3.83 -7.16
C LEU A 25 -5.43 -3.36 -8.42
N VAL A 26 -6.18 -2.72 -9.31
CA VAL A 26 -5.67 -2.20 -10.58
C VAL A 26 -5.79 -0.69 -10.62
N GLY A 27 -4.82 -0.03 -11.25
CA GLY A 27 -4.72 1.42 -11.29
C GLY A 27 -4.45 1.98 -12.69
N ILE A 28 -4.92 3.21 -12.91
CA ILE A 28 -4.48 4.12 -13.98
C ILE A 28 -4.37 5.52 -13.35
N GLY A 29 -3.15 6.05 -13.26
CA GLY A 29 -2.90 7.29 -12.51
C GLY A 29 -3.45 7.22 -11.08
N HIS A 30 -4.11 8.27 -10.61
CA HIS A 30 -4.77 8.33 -9.29
C HIS A 30 -6.15 7.66 -9.23
N THR A 31 -6.49 6.86 -10.24
CA THR A 31 -7.74 6.10 -10.27
C THR A 31 -7.45 4.62 -10.11
N SER A 32 -8.25 3.92 -9.31
CA SER A 32 -8.13 2.48 -9.12
C SER A 32 -9.47 1.78 -9.05
N GLN A 33 -9.45 0.49 -9.38
CA GLN A 33 -10.56 -0.44 -9.32
C GLN A 33 -10.12 -1.76 -8.72
N ILE A 34 -11.09 -2.55 -8.28
CA ILE A 34 -10.87 -3.89 -7.77
C ILE A 34 -11.49 -4.86 -8.77
N LEU A 35 -10.66 -5.71 -9.33
CA LEU A 35 -11.07 -6.82 -10.19
C LEU A 35 -11.07 -8.11 -9.39
N MET A 36 -11.93 -9.04 -9.77
CA MET A 36 -12.02 -10.35 -9.15
C MET A 36 -11.83 -11.42 -10.20
N CYS A 37 -11.24 -12.55 -9.81
CA CYS A 37 -11.26 -13.75 -10.64
C CYS A 37 -11.27 -15.00 -9.75
N GLN A 38 -11.68 -16.11 -10.35
CA GLN A 38 -11.47 -17.42 -9.77
C GLN A 38 -10.21 -18.03 -10.38
N PRO A 39 -9.33 -18.68 -9.59
CA PRO A 39 -8.23 -19.45 -10.14
C PRO A 39 -8.71 -20.43 -11.23
N GLY A 40 -8.09 -20.38 -12.41
CA GLY A 40 -8.49 -21.18 -13.58
C GLY A 40 -9.55 -20.53 -14.48
N ALA A 41 -10.12 -19.38 -14.11
CA ALA A 41 -11.02 -18.62 -14.99
C ALA A 41 -10.25 -18.00 -16.17
N LEU A 42 -10.94 -17.88 -17.32
CA LEU A 42 -10.37 -17.32 -18.55
C LEU A 42 -10.32 -15.78 -18.57
N SER A 43 -11.00 -15.11 -17.62
CA SER A 43 -11.09 -13.65 -17.59
C SER A 43 -11.29 -13.11 -16.17
N TRP A 44 -11.01 -11.81 -16.00
CA TRP A 44 -11.31 -11.07 -14.77
C TRP A 44 -12.70 -10.46 -14.86
N SER A 45 -13.43 -10.48 -13.75
CA SER A 45 -14.74 -9.87 -13.63
C SER A 45 -14.59 -8.36 -13.46
N VAL A 46 -15.01 -7.61 -14.48
CA VAL A 46 -14.97 -6.16 -14.50
C VAL A 46 -16.40 -5.61 -14.47
N ARG A 47 -16.68 -4.70 -13.54
CA ARG A 47 -17.91 -3.89 -13.60
C ARG A 47 -17.61 -2.52 -14.17
N ALA A 48 -18.12 -2.26 -15.36
CA ALA A 48 -17.94 -1.00 -16.10
C ALA A 48 -18.42 0.26 -15.34
N TYR A 49 -19.29 0.10 -14.34
CA TYR A 49 -19.91 1.20 -13.58
C TYR A 49 -19.44 1.32 -12.12
N ASN A 50 -18.42 0.57 -11.69
CA ASN A 50 -17.89 0.73 -10.34
C ASN A 50 -17.26 2.12 -10.18
N GLN A 51 -17.50 2.76 -9.03
CA GLN A 51 -16.85 4.02 -8.70
C GLN A 51 -15.34 3.83 -8.65
N CYS A 52 -14.66 4.46 -9.59
CA CYS A 52 -13.24 4.74 -9.56
C CYS A 52 -12.90 5.54 -8.30
N LYS A 53 -12.08 4.97 -7.41
CA LYS A 53 -11.55 5.66 -6.21
C LYS A 53 -10.03 5.62 -6.23
N ASP A 54 -9.39 6.49 -5.46
CA ASP A 54 -7.94 6.46 -5.27
C ASP A 54 -7.56 5.55 -4.08
N PHE A 55 -7.75 4.24 -4.26
CA PHE A 55 -7.28 3.24 -3.31
C PHE A 55 -5.75 3.22 -3.33
N GLN A 56 -5.18 3.13 -2.14
CA GLN A 56 -3.74 3.07 -1.92
C GLN A 56 -3.28 1.64 -1.65
N ASP A 57 -4.07 0.85 -0.93
CA ASP A 57 -3.76 -0.55 -0.68
C ASP A 57 -5.02 -1.35 -0.38
N MET A 58 -4.88 -2.68 -0.39
CA MET A 58 -5.89 -3.63 0.04
C MET A 58 -5.30 -4.74 0.92
N SER A 59 -6.11 -5.33 1.78
CA SER A 59 -5.76 -6.49 2.60
C SER A 59 -6.99 -7.39 2.83
N PHE A 60 -6.77 -8.70 2.92
CA PHE A 60 -7.80 -9.65 3.33
C PHE A 60 -7.68 -9.93 4.82
N TYR A 61 -8.77 -9.73 5.55
CA TYR A 61 -8.79 -9.78 7.00
C TYR A 61 -10.11 -10.39 7.48
N GLN A 62 -10.02 -11.40 8.34
CA GLN A 62 -11.18 -12.08 8.94
C GLN A 62 -12.30 -12.43 7.93
N GLY A 63 -11.91 -12.99 6.78
CA GLY A 63 -12.86 -13.43 5.76
C GLY A 63 -13.42 -12.31 4.86
N LYS A 64 -12.94 -11.07 5.00
CA LYS A 64 -13.42 -9.92 4.23
C LYS A 64 -12.26 -9.18 3.57
N LEU A 65 -12.53 -8.60 2.41
CA LEU A 65 -11.57 -7.75 1.70
C LEU A 65 -11.78 -6.29 2.12
N TYR A 66 -10.68 -5.64 2.49
CA TYR A 66 -10.64 -4.23 2.87
C TYR A 66 -9.70 -3.46 1.96
N THR A 67 -10.05 -2.20 1.68
CA THR A 67 -9.17 -1.25 0.99
C THR A 67 -9.05 0.04 1.78
N VAL A 68 -7.92 0.73 1.62
CA VAL A 68 -7.70 2.06 2.19
C VAL A 68 -7.58 3.07 1.06
N ALA A 69 -8.29 4.18 1.17
CA ALA A 69 -8.22 5.30 0.21
C ALA A 69 -7.20 6.36 0.66
N LYS A 70 -6.83 7.28 -0.24
CA LYS A 70 -5.84 8.37 0.03
C LYS A 70 -6.18 9.20 1.28
N ASP A 71 -7.46 9.39 1.56
CA ASP A 71 -8.00 10.09 2.72
C ASP A 71 -8.03 9.24 4.00
N GLU A 72 -7.46 8.03 3.97
CA GLU A 72 -7.38 7.05 5.07
C GLU A 72 -8.72 6.42 5.45
N ASN A 73 -9.75 6.57 4.63
CA ASN A 73 -10.98 5.83 4.83
C ASN A 73 -10.72 4.33 4.64
N LEU A 74 -11.08 3.53 5.64
CA LEU A 74 -11.15 2.07 5.50
C LEU A 74 -12.49 1.70 4.88
N LEU A 75 -12.43 0.92 3.81
CA LEU A 75 -13.58 0.53 3.03
C LEU A 75 -13.63 -0.99 2.97
N MET A 76 -14.78 -1.56 3.32
CA MET A 76 -15.05 -2.99 3.20
C MET A 76 -15.69 -3.27 1.84
N VAL A 77 -15.15 -4.27 1.15
CA VAL A 77 -15.57 -4.69 -0.18
C VAL A 77 -16.48 -5.91 -0.05
N ASN A 78 -17.77 -5.72 -0.36
CA ASN A 78 -18.71 -6.82 -0.46
C ASN A 78 -18.58 -7.47 -1.84
N ILE A 79 -18.52 -8.80 -1.83
CA ILE A 79 -18.36 -9.63 -3.02
C ILE A 79 -19.65 -10.43 -3.17
N SER A 80 -20.22 -10.43 -4.37
CA SER A 80 -21.36 -11.28 -4.74
C SER A 80 -21.01 -12.06 -6.00
N GLN A 81 -21.91 -12.95 -6.42
CA GLN A 81 -21.81 -13.59 -7.73
C GLN A 81 -22.64 -12.81 -8.74
N ASP A 82 -22.24 -12.87 -10.00
CA ASP A 82 -23.08 -12.46 -11.11
C ASP A 82 -24.17 -13.49 -11.36
N HIS A 83 -25.41 -13.03 -11.51
CA HIS A 83 -26.55 -13.92 -11.72
C HIS A 83 -26.54 -14.58 -13.10
N SER A 84 -25.86 -13.97 -14.08
CA SER A 84 -25.79 -14.49 -15.45
C SER A 84 -24.58 -15.40 -15.64
N THR A 85 -23.41 -14.98 -15.16
CA THR A 85 -22.16 -15.72 -15.40
C THR A 85 -21.71 -16.59 -14.22
N GLY A 86 -22.21 -16.32 -13.01
CA GLY A 86 -21.74 -16.96 -11.78
C GLY A 86 -20.41 -16.39 -11.25
N ASP A 87 -19.80 -15.45 -11.96
CA ASP A 87 -18.48 -14.92 -11.62
C ASP A 87 -18.50 -14.04 -10.37
N PRO A 88 -17.44 -14.05 -9.56
CA PRO A 88 -17.34 -13.16 -8.40
C PRO A 88 -17.21 -11.71 -8.84
N GLN A 89 -17.93 -10.81 -8.18
CA GLN A 89 -17.89 -9.39 -8.49
C GLN A 89 -18.05 -8.53 -7.24
N VAL A 90 -17.48 -7.33 -7.29
CA VAL A 90 -17.71 -6.31 -6.25
C VAL A 90 -19.16 -5.84 -6.34
N SER A 91 -19.93 -6.08 -5.29
CA SER A 91 -21.34 -5.68 -5.19
C SER A 91 -21.50 -4.30 -4.56
N ARG A 92 -20.75 -4.03 -3.50
CA ARG A 92 -20.79 -2.76 -2.75
C ARG A 92 -19.48 -2.50 -2.03
N ILE A 93 -19.03 -1.25 -2.05
CA ILE A 93 -17.93 -0.79 -1.21
C ILE A 93 -18.51 0.12 -0.13
N GLY A 94 -18.45 -0.31 1.12
CA GLY A 94 -18.95 0.43 2.28
C GLY A 94 -17.82 0.99 3.12
N GLN A 95 -17.95 2.23 3.59
CA GLN A 95 -17.00 2.78 4.55
C GLN A 95 -17.24 2.19 5.94
N VAL A 96 -16.17 1.75 6.58
CA VAL A 96 -16.21 1.18 7.95
C VAL A 96 -15.43 2.02 8.95
N ILE A 97 -14.40 2.74 8.50
CA ILE A 97 -13.67 3.71 9.33
C ILE A 97 -13.50 4.99 8.52
N LYS A 98 -13.79 6.13 9.17
CA LYS A 98 -13.44 7.44 8.62
C LYS A 98 -11.99 7.75 8.92
N GLY A 99 -11.25 8.07 7.87
CA GLY A 99 -9.86 8.50 7.98
C GLY A 99 -9.74 9.86 8.67
N ASP A 100 -8.63 10.03 9.38
CA ASP A 100 -8.24 11.29 9.99
C ASP A 100 -6.91 11.74 9.36
N SER A 101 -6.93 11.83 8.03
CA SER A 101 -5.77 12.27 7.25
C SER A 101 -5.49 13.75 7.56
N PRO A 102 -4.29 14.09 8.06
CA PRO A 102 -3.95 15.47 8.33
C PRO A 102 -4.03 16.36 7.07
N PRO A 103 -4.54 17.59 7.18
CA PRO A 103 -4.72 18.49 6.03
C PRO A 103 -3.41 19.05 5.48
N TRP A 104 -2.28 18.88 6.18
CA TRP A 104 -0.99 19.44 5.77
C TRP A 104 -0.31 18.65 4.64
N TYR A 105 -0.78 17.43 4.31
CA TYR A 105 -0.28 16.68 3.14
C TYR A 105 -0.54 17.38 1.79
N SER A 106 -1.42 18.38 1.75
CA SER A 106 -1.65 19.18 0.55
C SER A 106 -0.87 20.50 0.53
N ARG A 107 0.02 20.75 1.50
CA ARG A 107 0.72 22.03 1.67
C ARG A 107 2.22 21.88 1.43
N VAL A 108 2.82 22.96 0.93
CA VAL A 108 4.27 23.18 0.95
C VAL A 108 4.56 24.01 2.20
N PHE A 109 5.59 23.62 2.95
CA PHE A 109 6.04 24.30 4.16
C PHE A 109 6.99 25.45 3.82
N GLU A 110 7.26 26.33 4.80
CA GLU A 110 8.10 27.52 4.62
C GLU A 110 9.55 27.19 4.24
N ASP A 111 10.05 26.01 4.61
CA ASP A 111 11.36 25.48 4.26
C ASP A 111 11.39 24.82 2.86
N ASN A 112 10.36 25.05 2.04
CA ASN A 112 10.12 24.41 0.75
C ASN A 112 10.00 22.88 0.83
N SER A 113 9.76 22.29 2.01
CA SER A 113 9.45 20.87 2.11
C SER A 113 7.98 20.61 1.78
N LYS A 114 7.69 19.44 1.23
CA LYS A 114 6.32 18.94 1.00
C LYS A 114 6.26 17.47 1.37
N ALA A 115 5.21 17.08 2.06
CA ALA A 115 5.02 15.71 2.46
C ALA A 115 4.11 14.94 1.54
N TYR A 116 4.55 13.74 1.19
CA TYR A 116 3.77 12.75 0.48
C TYR A 116 3.47 11.57 1.39
N LYS A 117 2.35 10.90 1.13
CA LYS A 117 1.85 9.83 1.98
C LYS A 117 1.63 8.56 1.17
N LYS A 118 2.18 7.46 1.66
CA LYS A 118 1.82 6.11 1.25
C LYS A 118 1.10 5.40 2.39
N LEU A 119 0.07 4.65 2.05
CA LEU A 119 -0.73 3.89 2.99
C LEU A 119 -0.63 2.41 2.62
N TYR A 120 -0.44 1.58 3.64
CA TYR A 120 -0.37 0.13 3.52
C TYR A 120 -1.34 -0.51 4.50
N LEU A 121 -2.01 -1.58 4.09
CA LEU A 121 -2.82 -2.42 4.97
C LEU A 121 -2.12 -3.75 5.20
N VAL A 122 -2.00 -4.12 6.46
CA VAL A 122 -1.32 -5.35 6.89
C VAL A 122 -2.14 -6.02 7.99
N GLU A 123 -2.41 -7.31 7.83
CA GLU A 123 -2.89 -8.14 8.93
C GLU A 123 -1.68 -8.58 9.76
N SER A 124 -1.76 -8.45 11.09
CA SER A 124 -0.74 -8.89 12.03
C SER A 124 -1.36 -9.31 13.34
N CYS A 125 -1.13 -10.56 13.74
CA CYS A 125 -1.59 -11.14 15.01
C CYS A 125 -3.09 -10.93 15.28
N GLY A 126 -3.93 -11.07 14.25
CA GLY A 126 -5.37 -10.88 14.37
C GLY A 126 -5.83 -9.43 14.38
N MET A 127 -4.93 -8.47 14.16
CA MET A 127 -5.23 -7.04 14.02
C MET A 127 -5.10 -6.61 12.57
N LEU A 128 -5.96 -5.69 12.12
CA LEU A 128 -5.79 -4.99 10.85
C LEU A 128 -5.09 -3.65 11.10
N LEU A 129 -3.89 -3.50 10.56
CA LEU A 129 -3.06 -2.31 10.71
C LEU A 129 -3.06 -1.48 9.42
N MET A 130 -3.19 -0.16 9.56
CA MET A 130 -2.79 0.80 8.55
C MET A 130 -1.41 1.35 8.90
N VAL A 131 -0.45 1.18 8.00
CA VAL A 131 0.85 1.86 8.11
C VAL A 131 0.85 3.07 7.20
N ARG A 132 1.07 4.24 7.80
CA ARG A 132 1.24 5.52 7.13
C ARG A 132 2.74 5.80 6.99
N ARG A 133 3.24 5.87 5.76
CA ARG A 133 4.60 6.31 5.42
C ARG A 133 4.53 7.74 4.92
N THR A 134 5.15 8.67 5.64
CA THR A 134 5.38 10.05 5.21
C THR A 134 6.74 10.15 4.55
N ILE A 135 6.78 10.62 3.31
CA ILE A 135 8.01 10.99 2.62
C ILE A 135 8.11 12.52 2.61
N TRP A 136 9.12 13.05 3.29
CA TRP A 136 9.42 14.47 3.30
C TRP A 136 10.29 14.80 2.09
N CYS A 137 9.71 15.48 1.12
CA CYS A 137 10.37 15.86 -0.11
C CYS A 137 10.75 17.33 -0.12
N GLN A 138 11.85 17.65 -0.80
CA GLN A 138 12.25 19.03 -1.06
C GLN A 138 11.67 19.50 -2.39
N VAL A 139 10.94 20.61 -2.37
CA VAL A 139 10.45 21.28 -3.56
C VAL A 139 11.57 22.20 -4.09
N PRO A 140 11.89 22.17 -5.38
CA PRO A 140 12.93 23.01 -5.96
C PRO A 140 12.53 24.49 -5.90
N GLU A 141 13.53 25.37 -5.78
CA GLU A 141 13.32 26.81 -5.89
C GLU A 141 12.95 27.19 -7.34
N PRO A 142 12.20 28.29 -7.54
CA PRO A 142 11.87 28.78 -8.88
C PRO A 142 13.14 29.01 -9.72
N GLY A 143 13.25 28.31 -10.86
CA GLY A 143 14.39 28.42 -11.79
C GLY A 143 15.47 27.34 -11.64
N GLY A 144 15.29 26.36 -10.74
CA GLY A 144 16.13 25.15 -10.62
C GLY A 144 15.62 23.96 -11.47
N ASP A 145 16.14 22.75 -11.20
CA ASP A 145 15.58 21.50 -11.76
C ASP A 145 14.14 21.32 -11.26
N ASP A 146 13.19 21.03 -12.15
CA ASP A 146 11.75 20.96 -11.84
C ASP A 146 11.36 19.75 -10.97
N LYS A 147 12.34 18.95 -10.53
CA LYS A 147 12.11 17.70 -9.81
C LYS A 147 12.01 17.91 -8.30
N VAL A 148 10.86 17.49 -7.74
CA VAL A 148 10.68 17.32 -6.30
C VAL A 148 11.49 16.11 -5.84
N MET A 149 12.39 16.28 -4.88
CA MET A 149 13.30 15.21 -4.43
C MET A 149 12.85 14.60 -3.12
N ALA A 150 12.75 13.28 -3.05
CA ALA A 150 12.44 12.53 -1.84
C ALA A 150 13.59 12.59 -0.84
N GLY A 151 13.23 12.92 0.40
CA GLY A 151 14.14 12.93 1.53
C GLY A 151 13.74 11.89 2.57
N LYS A 152 13.63 12.36 3.82
CA LYS A 152 13.43 11.49 4.99
C LYS A 152 12.07 10.80 4.95
N ASN A 153 12.06 9.53 5.36
CA ASN A 153 10.83 8.78 5.58
C ASN A 153 10.47 8.78 7.08
N GLU A 154 9.17 8.81 7.39
CA GLU A 154 8.63 8.65 8.73
C GLU A 154 7.43 7.71 8.70
N PHE A 155 7.22 6.97 9.78
CA PHE A 155 6.20 5.94 9.84
C PHE A 155 5.31 6.12 11.08
N GLU A 156 4.01 5.95 10.86
CA GLU A 156 3.00 5.85 11.91
C GLU A 156 2.17 4.60 11.64
N VAL A 157 1.80 3.88 12.69
CA VAL A 157 1.00 2.66 12.59
C VAL A 157 -0.29 2.87 13.37
N PHE A 158 -1.40 2.44 12.77
CA PHE A 158 -2.72 2.55 13.35
C PHE A 158 -3.43 1.20 13.30
N GLU A 159 -4.06 0.82 14.40
CA GLU A 159 -4.95 -0.34 14.48
C GLU A 159 -6.38 0.06 14.12
N ALA A 160 -7.09 -0.81 13.41
CA ALA A 160 -8.51 -0.65 13.11
C ALA A 160 -9.37 -0.99 14.33
N ASP A 161 -9.92 0.02 14.99
CA ASP A 161 -10.93 -0.12 16.04
C ASP A 161 -12.32 -0.15 15.39
N PHE A 162 -12.78 -1.35 15.04
CA PHE A 162 -14.07 -1.55 14.37
C PHE A 162 -15.27 -1.20 15.27
N GLU A 163 -15.14 -1.37 16.59
CA GLU A 163 -16.20 -1.07 17.56
C GLU A 163 -16.51 0.43 17.57
N HIS A 164 -15.48 1.27 17.56
CA HIS A 164 -15.62 2.72 17.56
C HIS A 164 -15.46 3.35 16.17
N SER A 165 -15.31 2.54 15.12
CA SER A 165 -15.15 2.94 13.72
C SER A 165 -14.05 4.00 13.50
N ARG A 166 -12.88 3.79 14.11
CA ARG A 166 -11.75 4.74 14.09
C ARG A 166 -10.39 4.06 13.96
N TRP A 167 -9.39 4.81 13.54
CA TRP A 167 -7.99 4.40 13.60
C TRP A 167 -7.37 4.77 14.95
N VAL A 168 -6.70 3.81 15.61
CA VAL A 168 -6.02 4.03 16.90
C VAL A 168 -4.53 3.90 16.70
N LYS A 169 -3.78 4.98 16.94
CA LYS A 169 -2.32 4.99 16.79
C LYS A 169 -1.66 4.05 17.79
N VAL A 170 -0.78 3.17 17.30
CA VAL A 170 0.01 2.25 18.12
C VAL A 170 1.49 2.65 18.13
N SER A 171 2.17 2.38 19.24
CA SER A 171 3.60 2.68 19.42
C SER A 171 4.51 1.51 19.06
N THR A 172 3.95 0.32 18.84
CA THR A 172 4.66 -0.91 18.55
C THR A 172 3.84 -1.78 17.59
N VAL A 173 4.52 -2.62 16.81
CA VAL A 173 3.90 -3.67 16.00
C VAL A 173 4.01 -5.05 16.66
N GLY A 174 4.57 -5.13 17.87
CA GLY A 174 4.94 -6.37 18.57
C GLY A 174 6.45 -6.59 18.60
N ASP A 175 6.99 -7.00 19.75
CA ASP A 175 8.44 -7.22 19.94
C ASP A 175 8.99 -8.43 19.17
N ASP A 176 8.11 -9.34 18.78
CA ASP A 176 8.40 -10.51 17.97
C ASP A 176 7.91 -10.38 16.52
N GLN A 177 7.31 -9.25 16.14
CA GLN A 177 6.74 -9.04 14.80
C GLN A 177 7.58 -8.07 13.97
N VAL A 178 7.62 -8.32 12.67
CA VAL A 178 8.11 -7.35 11.68
C VAL A 178 7.07 -7.17 10.59
N LEU A 179 6.97 -5.95 10.06
CA LEU A 179 6.13 -5.64 8.91
C LEU A 179 7.01 -5.45 7.67
N PHE A 180 6.65 -6.09 6.57
CA PHE A 180 7.21 -5.84 5.25
C PHE A 180 6.20 -5.05 4.43
N LEU A 181 6.61 -3.91 3.88
CA LEU A 181 5.75 -2.98 3.16
C LEU A 181 6.22 -2.82 1.72
N GLY A 182 5.25 -2.89 0.81
CA GLY A 182 5.43 -2.72 -0.61
C GLY A 182 4.07 -2.67 -1.31
N ARG A 183 3.94 -1.89 -2.39
CA ARG A 183 2.71 -1.81 -3.20
C ARG A 183 2.17 -3.17 -3.60
N ARG A 184 3.07 -4.07 -4.01
CA ARG A 184 2.74 -5.41 -4.51
C ARG A 184 2.46 -6.43 -3.43
N CYS A 185 3.08 -6.25 -2.27
CA CYS A 185 2.99 -7.20 -1.18
C CYS A 185 3.33 -6.46 0.11
N SER A 186 2.39 -6.48 1.04
CA SER A 186 2.61 -6.01 2.41
C SER A 186 2.13 -7.11 3.35
N ARG A 187 2.99 -7.49 4.30
CA ARG A 187 2.80 -8.69 5.11
C ARG A 187 3.49 -8.57 6.48
N SER A 188 2.91 -9.16 7.51
CA SER A 188 3.56 -9.33 8.82
C SER A 188 4.22 -10.70 8.95
N MET A 189 5.25 -10.79 9.78
CA MET A 189 5.94 -12.06 10.07
C MET A 189 6.44 -12.08 11.51
N SER A 190 6.23 -13.20 12.21
CA SER A 190 6.90 -13.43 13.49
C SER A 190 8.37 -13.78 13.26
N VAL A 191 9.23 -13.11 13.99
CA VAL A 191 10.69 -13.32 13.98
C VAL A 191 11.22 -14.04 15.22
N SER A 192 10.32 -14.42 16.14
CA SER A 192 10.61 -15.18 17.36
C SER A 192 11.51 -16.39 17.09
N GLN A 193 11.19 -17.19 16.07
CA GLN A 193 11.93 -18.40 15.70
C GLN A 193 13.32 -18.14 15.11
N TYR A 194 13.61 -16.92 14.65
CA TYR A 194 14.89 -16.57 14.02
C TYR A 194 15.83 -15.84 14.96
N GLY A 195 15.41 -15.55 16.20
CA GLY A 195 16.18 -14.73 17.13
C GLY A 195 16.47 -13.32 16.62
N LEU A 196 15.70 -12.85 15.64
CA LEU A 196 15.84 -11.50 15.10
C LEU A 196 15.01 -10.51 15.92
N PRO A 197 15.46 -9.26 16.07
CA PRO A 197 14.71 -8.24 16.76
C PRO A 197 13.46 -7.85 15.97
N GLY A 198 12.27 -7.99 16.58
CA GLY A 198 11.02 -7.49 16.03
C GLY A 198 10.84 -5.99 16.25
N ASN A 199 9.59 -5.55 16.22
CA ASN A 199 9.16 -4.16 16.32
C ASN A 199 9.79 -3.25 15.23
N ARG A 200 9.81 -3.76 14.01
CA ARG A 200 10.46 -3.14 12.84
C ARG A 200 9.58 -3.19 11.59
N ILE A 201 9.84 -2.24 10.70
CA ILE A 201 9.19 -2.11 9.41
C ILE A 201 10.27 -2.13 8.33
N PHE A 202 10.21 -3.11 7.43
CA PHE A 202 10.98 -3.18 6.21
C PHE A 202 10.14 -2.59 5.09
N PHE A 203 10.69 -1.67 4.30
CA PHE A 203 9.94 -1.01 3.23
C PHE A 203 10.77 -0.90 1.96
N LEU A 204 10.11 -0.94 0.81
CA LEU A 204 10.71 -0.74 -0.51
C LEU A 204 10.45 0.69 -0.99
N ASP A 205 11.33 1.24 -1.80
CA ASP A 205 11.03 2.43 -2.60
C ASP A 205 10.15 2.04 -3.79
N ASP A 206 8.85 1.92 -3.52
CA ASP A 206 7.84 1.22 -4.32
C ASP A 206 6.92 2.17 -5.12
N ASP A 207 7.45 3.27 -5.65
CA ASP A 207 6.68 4.17 -6.52
C ASP A 207 6.27 3.48 -7.82
N GLU A 208 5.04 3.74 -8.28
CA GLU A 208 4.54 3.29 -9.57
C GLU A 208 4.74 4.40 -10.61
N ASP A 209 5.16 4.05 -11.83
CA ASP A 209 5.52 5.01 -12.89
C ASP A 209 4.42 6.05 -13.19
N ASN A 210 3.17 5.58 -13.20
CA ASN A 210 1.99 6.43 -13.42
C ASN A 210 1.57 7.29 -12.20
N ARG A 211 2.30 7.20 -11.08
CA ARG A 211 2.03 7.90 -9.81
C ARG A 211 3.29 8.56 -9.23
N ILE A 212 4.32 8.80 -10.04
CA ILE A 212 5.56 9.44 -9.58
C ILE A 212 5.26 10.91 -9.23
N GLU A 213 5.26 11.22 -7.93
CA GLU A 213 5.10 12.59 -7.40
C GLU A 213 6.46 13.25 -7.04
N TYR A 214 7.54 12.45 -7.01
CA TYR A 214 8.90 12.88 -6.63
C TYR A 214 9.95 11.91 -7.19
N ALA A 215 11.19 12.39 -7.30
CA ALA A 215 12.37 11.61 -7.68
C ALA A 215 13.21 11.25 -6.44
N TYR A 216 14.13 10.28 -6.59
CA TYR A 216 15.19 10.04 -5.59
C TYR A 216 16.50 10.59 -6.14
N ASP A 217 17.43 10.94 -5.26
CA ASP A 217 18.73 11.51 -5.62
C ASP A 217 19.58 10.54 -6.48
N GLU A 218 19.43 9.23 -6.24
CA GLU A 218 20.08 8.19 -7.02
C GLU A 218 19.14 7.56 -8.06
N GLU A 219 19.71 7.11 -9.18
CA GLU A 219 19.02 6.27 -10.17
C GLU A 219 18.72 4.85 -9.64
N ASN A 220 19.20 4.51 -8.44
CA ASN A 220 18.97 3.22 -7.81
C ASN A 220 17.90 3.32 -6.72
N THR A 221 17.01 2.35 -6.75
CA THR A 221 16.00 2.10 -5.73
C THR A 221 16.60 1.21 -4.65
N SER A 222 16.12 1.37 -3.41
CA SER A 222 16.61 0.61 -2.25
C SER A 222 15.47 0.14 -1.36
N PHE A 223 15.84 -0.53 -0.26
CA PHE A 223 14.92 -0.80 0.84
C PHE A 223 15.47 -0.23 2.15
N GLY A 224 14.58 0.14 3.06
CA GLY A 224 14.94 0.66 4.38
C GLY A 224 14.35 -0.15 5.52
N ILE A 225 14.91 0.03 6.71
CA ILE A 225 14.44 -0.60 7.94
C ILE A 225 14.13 0.51 8.95
N TYR A 226 12.87 0.64 9.33
CA TYR A 226 12.43 1.55 10.38
C TYR A 226 12.26 0.79 11.71
N SER A 227 12.84 1.33 12.78
CA SER A 227 12.60 0.82 14.14
C SER A 227 11.48 1.60 14.80
N MET A 228 10.39 0.93 15.16
CA MET A 228 9.30 1.54 15.92
C MET A 228 9.76 2.03 17.30
N ARG A 229 10.70 1.30 17.93
CA ARG A 229 11.28 1.65 19.25
C ARG A 229 12.09 2.94 19.22
N PHE A 230 13.00 3.07 18.27
CA PHE A 230 13.90 4.23 18.19
C PHE A 230 13.37 5.36 17.31
N ARG A 231 12.27 5.12 16.58
CA ARG A 231 11.66 6.02 15.61
C ARG A 231 12.67 6.55 14.58
N SER A 232 13.57 5.67 14.15
CA SER A 232 14.66 5.99 13.24
C SER A 232 14.78 4.95 12.15
N ILE A 233 15.28 5.41 11.01
CA ILE A 233 15.56 4.57 9.85
C ILE A 233 17.02 4.15 9.90
N ARG A 234 17.26 2.89 9.62
CA ARG A 234 18.56 2.37 9.20
C ARG A 234 18.44 2.04 7.72
N SER A 235 19.43 2.44 6.92
CA SER A 235 19.50 1.96 5.55
C SER A 235 19.54 0.43 5.56
N GLY A 236 18.91 -0.19 4.54
CA GLY A 236 19.09 -1.61 4.28
C GLY A 236 20.56 -1.96 4.05
N ALA A 237 20.87 -3.24 3.86
CA ALA A 237 22.24 -3.63 3.56
C ALA A 237 22.74 -2.83 2.34
N PRO A 238 23.88 -2.12 2.42
CA PRO A 238 24.33 -1.16 1.39
C PRO A 238 24.57 -1.80 0.01
N ASN A 239 24.56 -3.13 -0.06
CA ASN A 239 24.79 -3.90 -1.27
C ASN A 239 23.49 -4.35 -1.98
N ILE A 240 22.31 -3.99 -1.47
CA ILE A 240 21.03 -4.33 -2.11
C ILE A 240 20.39 -3.05 -2.63
N SER A 241 20.65 -2.77 -3.90
CA SER A 241 20.01 -1.72 -4.67
C SER A 241 19.72 -2.23 -6.09
N TRP A 242 18.78 -1.60 -6.78
CA TRP A 242 18.45 -1.95 -8.16
C TRP A 242 18.18 -0.69 -8.97
N LYS A 243 18.56 -0.72 -10.25
CA LYS A 243 18.35 0.41 -11.14
C LYS A 243 16.87 0.67 -11.36
N ARG A 244 16.50 1.94 -11.30
CA ARG A 244 15.24 2.47 -11.79
C ARG A 244 15.33 2.54 -13.32
N CYS A 245 15.24 1.38 -13.98
CA CYS A 245 15.30 1.33 -15.45
C CYS A 245 14.07 2.02 -16.08
N ALA A 246 14.17 2.40 -17.35
CA ALA A 246 13.08 3.00 -18.13
C ALA A 246 11.80 2.13 -18.16
N GLU A 247 11.96 0.82 -17.98
CA GLU A 247 10.91 -0.09 -17.53
C GLU A 247 11.12 -0.32 -16.02
N MET A 248 10.36 0.38 -15.17
CA MET A 248 10.45 0.22 -13.71
C MET A 248 10.31 -1.27 -13.32
N TYR A 249 11.38 -1.90 -12.83
CA TYR A 249 11.29 -3.20 -12.19
C TYR A 249 10.57 -3.06 -10.86
N LEU A 250 9.33 -3.55 -10.83
CA LEU A 250 8.45 -3.45 -9.68
C LEU A 250 8.89 -4.48 -8.63
N ALA A 251 9.47 -4.01 -7.53
CA ALA A 251 9.93 -4.87 -6.44
C ALA A 251 8.76 -5.38 -5.59
N ALA A 252 8.87 -6.62 -5.13
CA ALA A 252 7.90 -7.25 -4.24
C ALA A 252 8.62 -8.12 -3.21
N TRP A 253 8.09 -8.15 -1.98
CA TRP A 253 8.53 -9.10 -0.97
C TRP A 253 8.00 -10.50 -1.30
N LEU A 254 8.91 -11.47 -1.32
CA LEU A 254 8.59 -12.89 -1.47
C LEU A 254 8.77 -13.58 -0.13
N PHE A 255 7.80 -14.43 0.21
CA PHE A 255 7.77 -15.17 1.46
C PHE A 255 7.76 -16.66 1.17
N PRO A 256 8.39 -17.48 2.02
CA PRO A 256 8.17 -18.93 1.98
C PRO A 256 6.70 -19.25 2.25
N GLU A 257 6.24 -20.42 1.81
CA GLU A 257 4.91 -20.92 2.15
C GLU A 257 4.78 -21.12 3.66
N ASP A 258 3.63 -20.73 4.20
CA ASP A 258 3.27 -21.02 5.59
C ASP A 258 3.05 -22.53 5.71
N ARG A 259 3.85 -23.19 6.54
CA ARG A 259 3.71 -24.61 6.86
C ARG A 259 2.67 -24.84 7.95
#